data_AF-A0A1M6YTH7-F1
#
_entry.id   AF-A0A1M6YTH7-F1
#
_cell.length_a   1.000
_cell.length_b   1.000
_cell.length_c   1.000
_cell.angle_alpha   90.00
_cell.angle_beta   90.00
_cell.angle_gamma   90.00
#
_symmetry.space_group_name_H-M   'P 1'
#
loop_
_entity.id
_entity.type
_entity.pdbx_description
1 polymer ?
#
loop_
_entity_poly.entity_id
_entity_poly.type
_entity_poly.pdbx_seq_one_letter_code
_entity_poly.pdbx_strand_id
1 'polypeptide(L)'
;MLLIFTHKITNRLTYTAKQLFEKILGMEITFTTKVEDFIKHSGPKMTYSKQPLQNEFFIRSNDLLFEQGINDLDIKVMDWEGVPCFFSAGDKSTLPFDIFSASFFLLSRYEEYLPHVKDSVGRFPVKESIAYQNKFLELPVVDLWAFKLLDALKQRFPDLEHKEKSYRFSSIINVTTSHAFAMRGLARTLGGFFLDLGNFKFRSILDRFSVLLGLKKDPFDNFYELIDIHKKFPIKTMFFFQFAKHSAHDKNVSTNHNKFRYLIKSVADYSEVSLSTSFLSSTDKTVLKEEKKQLGNLINRPISYSRLRYNRVNVPATYRNLVETEFTDDFSMGYTHEVGFRAGTCTPFHFYDINMEVRQPLRVHPFAVHDYALVNYRDKEEIFEKMDKMYRMVKQVKGDFIVVFSNELLGGKQHLDWMELYQSFLKRYYV
;
A
#
# COMPACT_ATOMS: atom_id res chain seq x y z
N MET A 1 -24.43 -13.63 11.46
CA MET A 1 -23.62 -14.40 10.48
C MET A 1 -24.43 -14.56 9.19
N LEU A 2 -23.85 -14.22 8.04
CA LEU A 2 -24.48 -14.32 6.71
C LEU A 2 -24.14 -15.67 6.06
N LEU A 3 -25.14 -16.43 5.61
CA LEU A 3 -24.94 -17.69 4.89
C LEU A 3 -24.84 -17.45 3.37
N ILE A 4 -23.75 -17.90 2.74
CA ILE A 4 -23.54 -17.79 1.30
C ILE A 4 -23.64 -19.18 0.67
N PHE A 5 -24.67 -19.41 -0.15
CA PHE A 5 -24.73 -20.60 -0.98
C PHE A 5 -23.91 -20.41 -2.26
N THR A 6 -23.12 -21.43 -2.61
CA THR A 6 -22.40 -21.51 -3.89
C THR A 6 -22.34 -22.96 -4.34
N HIS A 7 -22.26 -23.19 -5.65
CA HIS A 7 -22.11 -24.53 -6.21
C HIS A 7 -20.74 -25.17 -5.89
N LYS A 8 -19.71 -24.35 -5.61
CA LYS A 8 -18.36 -24.81 -5.26
C LYS A 8 -17.69 -23.78 -4.34
N ILE A 9 -17.07 -24.26 -3.26
CA ILE A 9 -16.26 -23.40 -2.39
C ILE A 9 -14.80 -23.49 -2.87
N THR A 10 -14.22 -22.35 -3.25
CA THR A 10 -12.83 -22.25 -3.74
C THR A 10 -12.01 -21.32 -2.86
N ASN A 11 -10.68 -21.40 -3.00
CA ASN A 11 -9.76 -20.52 -2.28
C ASN A 11 -9.95 -19.05 -2.68
N ARG A 12 -10.15 -18.77 -3.98
CA ARG A 12 -10.42 -17.40 -4.49
C ARG A 12 -11.71 -16.81 -3.93
N LEU A 13 -12.80 -17.57 -3.94
CA LEU A 13 -14.09 -17.14 -3.38
C LEU A 13 -13.98 -16.91 -1.87
N THR A 14 -13.42 -17.88 -1.15
CA THR A 14 -13.26 -17.78 0.31
C THR A 14 -12.40 -16.58 0.69
N TYR A 15 -11.26 -16.40 0.02
CA TYR A 15 -10.36 -15.26 0.23
C TYR A 15 -11.09 -13.92 0.04
N THR A 16 -11.79 -13.77 -1.09
CA THR A 16 -12.39 -12.49 -1.46
C THR A 16 -13.60 -12.16 -0.61
N ALA A 17 -14.48 -13.13 -0.37
CA ALA A 17 -15.64 -12.92 0.49
C ALA A 17 -15.21 -12.57 1.92
N LYS A 18 -14.16 -13.22 2.46
CA LYS A 18 -13.61 -12.83 3.76
C LYS A 18 -13.00 -11.43 3.76
N GLN A 19 -12.39 -11.00 2.67
CA GLN A 19 -11.91 -9.63 2.58
C GLN A 19 -13.07 -8.62 2.59
N LEU A 20 -14.10 -8.84 1.79
CA LEU A 20 -15.26 -7.92 1.74
C LEU A 20 -16.05 -7.94 3.05
N PHE A 21 -16.48 -9.11 3.50
CA PHE A 21 -17.38 -9.22 4.65
C PHE A 21 -16.64 -9.12 5.99
N GLU A 22 -15.66 -9.97 6.25
CA GLU A 22 -15.00 -9.99 7.57
C GLU A 22 -14.04 -8.81 7.72
N LYS A 23 -13.23 -8.53 6.69
CA LYS A 23 -12.21 -7.49 6.79
C LYS A 23 -12.73 -6.12 6.54
N ILE A 24 -13.55 -5.83 5.53
CA ILE A 24 -14.03 -4.46 5.28
C ILE A 24 -15.27 -4.16 6.12
N LEU A 25 -16.31 -5.01 6.04
CA LEU A 25 -17.61 -4.76 6.65
C LEU A 25 -17.74 -5.22 8.11
N GLY A 26 -16.80 -6.02 8.63
CA GLY A 26 -16.87 -6.53 9.99
C GLY A 26 -18.05 -7.50 10.21
N MET A 27 -18.41 -8.28 9.20
CA MET A 27 -19.48 -9.28 9.23
C MET A 27 -18.94 -10.71 9.11
N GLU A 28 -19.45 -11.59 9.94
CA GLU A 28 -19.14 -13.03 9.86
C GLU A 28 -19.94 -13.70 8.75
N ILE A 29 -19.25 -14.55 7.98
CA ILE A 29 -19.84 -15.32 6.89
C ILE A 29 -19.60 -16.81 7.07
N THR A 30 -20.49 -17.60 6.50
CA THR A 30 -20.27 -19.04 6.31
C THR A 30 -20.77 -19.46 4.95
N PHE A 31 -20.23 -20.57 4.43
CA PHE A 31 -20.56 -21.09 3.12
C PHE A 31 -21.33 -22.40 3.22
N THR A 32 -22.20 -22.65 2.25
CA THR A 32 -22.78 -23.98 2.02
C THR A 32 -22.84 -24.30 0.53
N THR A 33 -22.69 -25.57 0.19
CA THR A 33 -22.94 -26.12 -1.15
C THR A 33 -24.23 -26.92 -1.22
N LYS A 34 -24.93 -27.09 -0.08
CA LYS A 34 -26.17 -27.86 0.00
C LYS A 34 -27.37 -26.93 -0.03
N VAL A 35 -28.24 -27.14 -1.00
CA VAL A 35 -29.49 -26.37 -1.14
C VAL A 35 -30.38 -26.56 0.09
N GLU A 36 -30.41 -27.75 0.69
CA GLU A 36 -31.18 -28.03 1.90
C GLU A 36 -30.77 -27.15 3.09
N ASP A 37 -29.46 -26.98 3.31
CA ASP A 37 -28.94 -26.14 4.41
C ASP A 37 -29.31 -24.67 4.16
N PHE A 38 -29.25 -24.22 2.90
CA PHE A 38 -29.66 -22.88 2.51
C PHE A 38 -31.15 -22.65 2.74
N ILE A 39 -32.02 -23.61 2.41
CA ILE A 39 -33.47 -23.51 2.63
C ILE A 39 -33.78 -23.47 4.13
N LYS A 40 -33.16 -24.35 4.92
CA LYS A 40 -33.37 -24.46 6.38
C LYS A 40 -32.87 -23.24 7.17
N HIS A 41 -31.92 -22.46 6.62
CA HIS A 41 -31.39 -21.29 7.28
C HIS A 41 -32.42 -20.14 7.31
N SER A 42 -32.77 -19.66 8.51
CA SER A 42 -33.73 -18.58 8.74
C SER A 42 -33.12 -17.18 8.80
N GLY A 43 -31.79 -17.08 8.97
CA GLY A 43 -31.08 -15.81 9.04
C GLY A 43 -30.75 -15.20 7.67
N PRO A 44 -30.00 -14.08 7.65
CA PRO A 44 -29.52 -13.48 6.42
C PRO A 44 -28.78 -14.49 5.55
N LYS A 45 -29.19 -14.60 4.29
CA LYS A 45 -28.60 -15.55 3.33
C LYS A 45 -28.60 -15.00 1.91
N MET A 46 -27.59 -15.39 1.15
CA MET A 46 -27.46 -15.00 -0.25
C MET A 46 -26.94 -16.17 -1.10
N THR A 47 -27.26 -16.12 -2.40
CA THR A 47 -26.73 -17.06 -3.39
C THR A 47 -25.66 -16.37 -4.23
N TYR A 48 -24.53 -17.05 -4.40
CA TYR A 48 -23.48 -16.70 -5.35
C TYR A 48 -23.25 -17.87 -6.31
N SER A 49 -23.86 -17.82 -7.49
CA SER A 49 -23.85 -18.91 -8.47
C SER A 49 -24.26 -18.41 -9.87
N LYS A 50 -24.39 -19.32 -10.84
CA LYS A 50 -24.84 -18.95 -12.20
C LYS A 50 -26.34 -18.62 -12.30
N GLN A 51 -27.17 -19.18 -11.42
CA GLN A 51 -28.62 -18.99 -11.41
C GLN A 51 -29.17 -18.90 -9.98
N PRO A 52 -30.18 -18.06 -9.73
CA PRO A 52 -30.81 -17.99 -8.41
C PRO A 52 -31.51 -19.32 -8.11
N LEU A 53 -31.64 -19.65 -6.82
CA LEU A 53 -32.42 -20.79 -6.37
C LEU A 53 -33.91 -20.44 -6.31
N GLN A 54 -34.24 -19.25 -5.81
CA GLN A 54 -35.60 -18.73 -5.61
C GLN A 54 -35.59 -17.18 -5.71
N ASN A 55 -36.23 -16.48 -4.77
CA ASN A 55 -36.29 -15.02 -4.66
C ASN A 55 -35.42 -14.51 -3.50
N GLU A 56 -34.18 -15.00 -3.40
CA GLU A 56 -33.18 -14.57 -2.42
C GLU A 56 -32.34 -13.39 -2.90
N PHE A 57 -31.46 -12.89 -2.03
CA PHE A 57 -30.39 -11.99 -2.45
C PHE A 57 -29.40 -12.78 -3.33
N PHE A 58 -29.36 -12.49 -4.63
CA PHE A 58 -28.62 -13.29 -5.61
C PHE A 58 -27.58 -12.43 -6.33
N ILE A 59 -26.33 -12.91 -6.34
CA ILE A 59 -25.27 -12.34 -7.18
C ILE A 59 -24.86 -13.39 -8.20
N ARG A 60 -24.97 -13.04 -9.49
CA ARG A 60 -24.52 -13.95 -10.55
C ARG A 60 -23.00 -14.01 -10.56
N SER A 61 -22.47 -15.22 -10.54
CA SER A 61 -21.04 -15.46 -10.46
C SER A 61 -20.35 -15.53 -11.82
N ASN A 62 -19.21 -14.85 -11.95
CA ASN A 62 -18.24 -15.03 -13.02
C ASN A 62 -17.36 -16.28 -12.73
N ASP A 63 -16.79 -16.87 -13.79
CA ASP A 63 -15.98 -18.09 -13.67
C ASP A 63 -14.61 -17.86 -13.03
N LEU A 64 -14.14 -16.61 -12.97
CA LEU A 64 -12.83 -16.24 -12.41
C LEU A 64 -12.54 -16.84 -11.03
N LEU A 65 -13.55 -16.92 -10.14
CA LEU A 65 -13.35 -17.46 -8.79
C LEU A 65 -13.39 -19.00 -8.73
N PHE A 66 -13.78 -19.67 -9.80
CA PHE A 66 -13.91 -21.13 -9.88
C PHE A 66 -12.85 -21.80 -10.76
N GLU A 67 -12.16 -20.99 -11.57
CA GLU A 67 -11.00 -21.37 -12.37
C GLU A 67 -9.70 -21.43 -11.55
N GLN A 68 -8.68 -22.05 -12.14
CA GLN A 68 -7.31 -22.08 -11.64
C GLN A 68 -6.37 -21.47 -12.68
N GLY A 69 -5.28 -20.87 -12.22
CA GLY A 69 -4.29 -20.27 -13.12
C GLY A 69 -4.70 -18.89 -13.65
N ILE A 70 -3.96 -18.43 -14.66
CA ILE A 70 -4.08 -17.07 -15.19
C ILE A 70 -4.53 -17.18 -16.64
N ASN A 71 -5.63 -16.52 -16.96
CA ASN A 71 -6.26 -16.46 -18.27
C ASN A 71 -6.34 -14.98 -18.68
N ASP A 72 -6.27 -14.71 -19.98
CA ASP A 72 -6.54 -13.36 -20.46
C ASP A 72 -8.05 -13.06 -20.32
N LEU A 73 -8.38 -11.84 -19.89
CA LEU A 73 -9.74 -11.43 -19.57
C LEU A 73 -10.10 -10.15 -20.32
N ASP A 74 -11.14 -10.20 -21.14
CA ASP A 74 -11.74 -8.98 -21.72
C ASP A 74 -12.63 -8.29 -20.67
N ILE A 75 -12.12 -7.22 -20.07
CA ILE A 75 -12.80 -6.49 -19.00
C ILE A 75 -13.39 -5.19 -19.54
N LYS A 76 -14.70 -5.09 -19.49
CA LYS A 76 -15.45 -3.86 -19.78
C LYS A 76 -15.86 -3.18 -18.49
N VAL A 77 -15.38 -1.96 -18.30
CA VAL A 77 -15.74 -1.11 -17.16
C VAL A 77 -17.09 -0.45 -17.42
N MET A 78 -17.95 -0.50 -16.42
CA MET A 78 -19.28 0.11 -16.35
C MET A 78 -19.38 0.98 -15.09
N ASP A 79 -20.47 1.73 -14.95
CA ASP A 79 -20.72 2.59 -13.81
C ASP A 79 -21.84 2.02 -12.93
N TRP A 80 -21.60 1.95 -11.62
CA TRP A 80 -22.63 1.65 -10.62
C TRP A 80 -22.79 2.84 -9.69
N GLU A 81 -23.72 3.74 -10.06
CA GLU A 81 -24.09 4.92 -9.28
C GLU A 81 -22.87 5.82 -8.99
N GLY A 82 -22.08 6.12 -10.02
CA GLY A 82 -20.88 6.94 -9.94
C GLY A 82 -19.62 6.19 -9.48
N VAL A 83 -19.71 4.89 -9.20
CA VAL A 83 -18.56 4.04 -8.85
C VAL A 83 -18.27 3.08 -10.00
N PRO A 84 -17.08 3.16 -10.64
CA PRO A 84 -16.70 2.22 -11.69
C PRO A 84 -16.71 0.78 -11.19
N CYS A 85 -17.21 -0.15 -12.00
CA CYS A 85 -17.24 -1.58 -11.73
C CYS A 85 -17.13 -2.40 -13.02
N PHE A 86 -16.93 -3.71 -12.93
CA PHE A 86 -16.72 -4.59 -14.08
C PHE A 86 -17.04 -6.05 -13.74
N PHE A 87 -17.06 -6.94 -14.74
CA PHE A 87 -17.69 -8.28 -14.67
C PHE A 87 -19.21 -8.21 -14.53
N SER A 88 -19.90 -7.67 -15.54
CA SER A 88 -21.37 -7.55 -15.55
C SER A 88 -22.09 -8.86 -15.20
N ALA A 89 -23.11 -8.77 -14.35
CA ALA A 89 -23.85 -9.90 -13.80
C ALA A 89 -25.24 -10.10 -14.46
N GLY A 90 -25.66 -9.18 -15.33
CA GLY A 90 -26.96 -9.19 -16.00
C GLY A 90 -28.17 -8.97 -15.07
N ASP A 91 -29.34 -8.79 -15.66
CA ASP A 91 -30.53 -8.22 -14.98
C ASP A 91 -31.13 -9.08 -13.87
N LYS A 92 -30.83 -10.39 -13.85
CA LYS A 92 -31.31 -11.29 -12.80
C LYS A 92 -30.56 -11.14 -11.49
N SER A 93 -29.34 -10.59 -11.52
CA SER A 93 -28.50 -10.38 -10.35
C SER A 93 -28.96 -9.16 -9.56
N THR A 94 -28.97 -9.23 -8.24
CA THR A 94 -29.29 -8.09 -7.36
C THR A 94 -28.30 -6.94 -7.54
N LEU A 95 -27.02 -7.26 -7.78
CA LEU A 95 -26.00 -6.28 -8.13
C LEU A 95 -25.70 -6.30 -9.63
N PRO A 96 -25.33 -5.16 -10.25
CA PRO A 96 -25.13 -5.08 -11.69
C PRO A 96 -23.87 -5.80 -12.19
N PHE A 97 -22.96 -6.19 -11.29
CA PHE A 97 -21.71 -6.88 -11.58
C PHE A 97 -21.37 -7.89 -10.48
N ASP A 98 -20.45 -8.78 -10.80
CA ASP A 98 -19.87 -9.71 -9.85
C ASP A 98 -18.79 -9.00 -9.00
N ILE A 99 -19.25 -8.49 -7.86
CA ILE A 99 -18.39 -7.82 -6.88
C ILE A 99 -17.23 -8.70 -6.39
N PHE A 100 -17.42 -10.02 -6.29
CA PHE A 100 -16.37 -10.90 -5.78
C PHE A 100 -15.28 -11.07 -6.85
N SER A 101 -15.64 -11.30 -8.11
CA SER A 101 -14.64 -11.41 -9.18
C SER A 101 -13.90 -10.11 -9.43
N ALA A 102 -14.61 -8.97 -9.42
CA ALA A 102 -14.01 -7.64 -9.57
C ALA A 102 -13.02 -7.33 -8.44
N SER A 103 -13.41 -7.63 -7.19
CA SER A 103 -12.55 -7.42 -6.03
C SER A 103 -11.33 -8.34 -6.06
N PHE A 104 -11.51 -9.63 -6.41
CA PHE A 104 -10.39 -10.56 -6.52
C PHE A 104 -9.37 -10.09 -7.57
N PHE A 105 -9.84 -9.63 -8.74
CA PHE A 105 -8.98 -9.14 -9.80
C PHE A 105 -8.04 -8.00 -9.32
N LEU A 106 -8.59 -7.01 -8.60
CA LEU A 106 -7.82 -5.88 -8.08
C LEU A 106 -6.92 -6.28 -6.89
N LEU A 107 -7.44 -7.05 -5.93
CA LEU A 107 -6.72 -7.43 -4.72
C LEU A 107 -5.55 -8.38 -5.01
N SER A 108 -5.73 -9.32 -5.93
CA SER A 108 -4.67 -10.25 -6.35
C SER A 108 -3.67 -9.59 -7.29
N ARG A 109 -3.94 -8.37 -7.79
CA ARG A 109 -3.18 -7.72 -8.87
C ARG A 109 -3.11 -8.60 -10.11
N TYR A 110 -4.25 -9.19 -10.48
CA TYR A 110 -4.35 -10.18 -11.56
C TYR A 110 -3.72 -9.70 -12.87
N GLU A 111 -3.94 -8.43 -13.24
CA GLU A 111 -3.34 -7.81 -14.44
C GLU A 111 -1.81 -7.86 -14.47
N GLU A 112 -1.14 -7.88 -13.31
CA GLU A 112 0.32 -7.91 -13.22
C GLU A 112 0.90 -9.32 -13.43
N TYR A 113 0.06 -10.36 -13.46
CA TYR A 113 0.46 -11.72 -13.83
C TYR A 113 0.45 -11.94 -15.34
N LEU A 114 -0.27 -11.12 -16.09
CA LEU A 114 -0.33 -11.19 -17.55
C LEU A 114 0.95 -10.63 -18.17
N PRO A 115 1.31 -11.04 -19.40
CA PRO A 115 2.47 -10.48 -20.10
C PRO A 115 2.35 -8.95 -20.25
N HIS A 116 3.36 -8.22 -19.80
CA HIS A 116 3.41 -6.76 -19.86
C HIS A 116 4.85 -6.26 -19.99
N VAL A 117 5.01 -5.02 -20.45
CA VAL A 117 6.34 -4.38 -20.53
C VAL A 117 6.58 -3.61 -19.24
N LYS A 118 7.63 -3.97 -18.52
CA LYS A 118 7.97 -3.31 -17.26
C LYS A 118 8.56 -1.92 -17.50
N ASP A 119 8.36 -1.03 -16.54
CA ASP A 119 8.98 0.30 -16.56
C ASP A 119 10.51 0.24 -16.34
N SER A 120 11.16 1.40 -16.40
CA SER A 120 12.63 1.56 -16.26
C SER A 120 13.24 0.97 -14.98
N VAL A 121 12.43 0.74 -13.93
CA VAL A 121 12.88 0.15 -12.66
C VAL A 121 12.25 -1.22 -12.41
N GLY A 122 11.62 -1.83 -13.41
CA GLY A 122 11.11 -3.18 -13.39
C GLY A 122 9.75 -3.36 -12.70
N ARG A 123 8.89 -2.33 -12.72
CA ARG A 123 7.53 -2.36 -12.17
C ARG A 123 6.48 -2.52 -13.26
N PHE A 124 5.29 -2.96 -12.86
CA PHE A 124 4.09 -2.82 -13.69
C PHE A 124 3.77 -1.32 -13.91
N PRO A 125 3.69 -0.84 -15.16
CA PRO A 125 3.41 0.57 -15.43
C PRO A 125 1.99 0.96 -15.00
N VAL A 126 1.87 2.06 -14.25
CA VAL A 126 0.55 2.56 -13.82
C VAL A 126 -0.40 2.81 -14.98
N LYS A 127 0.11 3.28 -16.12
CA LYS A 127 -0.68 3.59 -17.33
C LYS A 127 -1.33 2.37 -17.98
N GLU A 128 -0.78 1.18 -17.72
CA GLU A 128 -1.34 -0.08 -18.20
C GLU A 128 -2.43 -0.63 -17.27
N SER A 129 -2.55 -0.11 -16.04
CA SER A 129 -3.58 -0.57 -15.11
C SER A 129 -4.97 -0.18 -15.58
N ILE A 130 -5.93 -1.10 -15.40
CA ILE A 130 -7.35 -0.83 -15.66
C ILE A 130 -7.84 0.43 -14.93
N ALA A 131 -7.31 0.67 -13.72
CA ALA A 131 -7.64 1.80 -12.88
C ALA A 131 -7.17 3.15 -13.44
N TYR A 132 -5.97 3.20 -14.03
CA TYR A 132 -5.50 4.41 -14.70
C TYR A 132 -6.29 4.66 -15.99
N GLN A 133 -6.45 3.62 -16.82
CA GLN A 133 -7.14 3.73 -18.11
C GLN A 133 -8.59 4.21 -17.97
N ASN A 134 -9.26 3.82 -16.88
CA ASN A 134 -10.64 4.19 -16.59
C ASN A 134 -10.76 5.24 -15.47
N LYS A 135 -9.67 5.93 -15.14
CA LYS A 135 -9.63 7.12 -14.25
C LYS A 135 -10.21 6.90 -12.84
N PHE A 136 -9.96 5.74 -12.24
CA PHE A 136 -10.46 5.42 -10.89
C PHE A 136 -9.36 5.11 -9.86
N LEU A 137 -8.09 5.43 -10.15
CA LEU A 137 -6.99 5.24 -9.20
C LEU A 137 -7.25 5.83 -7.82
N GLU A 138 -7.91 6.98 -7.77
CA GLU A 138 -8.15 7.74 -6.54
C GLU A 138 -9.29 7.20 -5.69
N LEU A 139 -10.00 6.17 -6.18
CA LEU A 139 -11.13 5.55 -5.50
C LEU A 139 -10.70 4.24 -4.84
N PRO A 140 -10.97 4.03 -3.55
CA PRO A 140 -10.86 2.70 -2.93
C PRO A 140 -12.09 1.87 -3.35
N VAL A 141 -12.20 1.58 -4.65
CA VAL A 141 -13.39 0.98 -5.28
C VAL A 141 -13.84 -0.32 -4.60
N VAL A 142 -12.91 -1.17 -4.14
CA VAL A 142 -13.24 -2.41 -3.44
C VAL A 142 -13.95 -2.13 -2.11
N ASP A 143 -13.48 -1.13 -1.35
CA ASP A 143 -14.13 -0.71 -0.11
C ASP A 143 -15.49 -0.06 -0.41
N LEU A 144 -15.57 0.82 -1.41
CA LEU A 144 -16.83 1.46 -1.82
C LEU A 144 -17.87 0.43 -2.26
N TRP A 145 -17.48 -0.57 -3.06
CA TRP A 145 -18.37 -1.66 -3.46
C TRP A 145 -18.84 -2.48 -2.26
N ALA A 146 -17.97 -2.74 -1.28
CA ALA A 146 -18.36 -3.46 -0.07
C ALA A 146 -19.45 -2.71 0.70
N PHE A 147 -19.31 -1.39 0.90
CA PHE A 147 -20.33 -0.60 1.58
C PHE A 147 -21.64 -0.51 0.78
N LYS A 148 -21.58 -0.37 -0.54
CA LYS A 148 -22.80 -0.44 -1.37
C LYS A 148 -23.47 -1.82 -1.32
N LEU A 149 -22.68 -2.91 -1.25
CA LEU A 149 -23.20 -4.26 -1.03
C LEU A 149 -23.88 -4.37 0.34
N LEU A 150 -23.31 -3.77 1.38
CA LEU A 150 -23.93 -3.74 2.71
C LEU A 150 -25.29 -3.03 2.67
N ASP A 151 -25.38 -1.89 1.98
CA ASP A 151 -26.63 -1.14 1.84
C ASP A 151 -27.70 -1.99 1.12
N ALA A 152 -27.33 -2.64 0.02
CA ALA A 152 -28.22 -3.56 -0.70
C ALA A 152 -28.65 -4.75 0.18
N LEU A 153 -27.74 -5.31 0.98
CA LEU A 153 -28.07 -6.39 1.92
C LEU A 153 -29.03 -5.91 3.01
N LYS A 154 -28.84 -4.70 3.57
CA LYS A 154 -29.72 -4.13 4.60
C LYS A 154 -31.12 -3.83 4.09
N GLN A 155 -31.28 -3.52 2.81
CA GLN A 155 -32.62 -3.41 2.21
C GLN A 155 -33.39 -4.73 2.26
N ARG A 156 -32.69 -5.88 2.16
CA ARG A 156 -33.29 -7.22 2.23
C ARG A 156 -33.34 -7.77 3.66
N PHE A 157 -32.35 -7.44 4.47
CA PHE A 157 -32.16 -7.91 5.84
C PHE A 157 -31.93 -6.69 6.77
N PRO A 158 -32.99 -5.98 7.19
CA PRO A 158 -32.86 -4.75 7.98
C PRO A 158 -32.11 -4.93 9.30
N ASP A 159 -32.26 -6.10 9.93
CA ASP A 159 -31.62 -6.44 11.21
C ASP A 159 -30.19 -7.00 11.03
N LEU A 160 -29.58 -6.84 9.85
CA LEU A 160 -28.22 -7.31 9.59
C LEU A 160 -27.19 -6.50 10.41
N GLU A 161 -26.65 -7.16 11.43
CA GLU A 161 -25.58 -6.61 12.25
C GLU A 161 -24.22 -6.65 11.56
N HIS A 162 -23.42 -5.61 11.78
CA HIS A 162 -22.04 -5.52 11.32
C HIS A 162 -21.21 -4.73 12.33
N LYS A 163 -19.91 -5.05 12.43
CA LYS A 163 -19.00 -4.32 13.30
C LYS A 163 -18.42 -3.11 12.56
N GLU A 164 -18.77 -1.92 13.01
CA GLU A 164 -18.19 -0.70 12.46
C GLU A 164 -16.69 -0.60 12.74
N LYS A 165 -15.95 -0.15 11.74
CA LYS A 165 -14.56 0.27 11.88
C LYS A 165 -14.46 1.76 12.18
N SER A 166 -13.27 2.17 12.62
CA SER A 166 -12.89 3.57 12.64
C SER A 166 -11.85 3.84 11.55
N TYR A 167 -11.94 5.04 10.98
CA TYR A 167 -10.88 5.60 10.16
C TYR A 167 -9.55 5.62 10.93
N ARG A 168 -8.44 5.35 10.23
CA ARG A 168 -7.09 5.45 10.80
C ARG A 168 -6.14 6.16 9.84
N PHE A 169 -5.33 7.06 10.38
CA PHE A 169 -4.26 7.70 9.64
C PHE A 169 -2.90 7.10 10.05
N SER A 170 -2.06 6.77 9.06
CA SER A 170 -0.68 6.32 9.30
C SER A 170 0.31 7.13 8.46
N SER A 171 1.35 7.62 9.13
CA SER A 171 2.43 8.36 8.50
C SER A 171 3.67 7.47 8.42
N ILE A 172 4.18 7.26 7.20
CA ILE A 172 5.41 6.48 6.97
C ILE A 172 6.52 7.43 6.56
N ILE A 173 7.64 7.41 7.27
CA ILE A 173 8.88 8.07 6.85
C ILE A 173 9.78 7.03 6.18
N ASN A 174 9.93 7.13 4.88
CA ASN A 174 10.84 6.31 4.10
C ASN A 174 12.22 6.96 4.04
N VAL A 175 13.22 6.29 4.59
CA VAL A 175 14.58 6.80 4.75
C VAL A 175 15.51 6.07 3.80
N THR A 176 15.58 6.57 2.57
CA THR A 176 16.40 5.97 1.51
C THR A 176 17.83 6.49 1.58
N THR A 177 18.01 7.68 2.13
CA THR A 177 19.32 8.28 2.39
C THR A 177 19.22 9.18 3.63
N SER A 178 19.89 8.82 4.71
CA SER A 178 19.79 9.56 5.98
C SER A 178 20.48 10.93 5.94
N HIS A 179 21.53 11.09 5.13
CA HIS A 179 22.33 12.31 5.05
C HIS A 179 22.71 12.65 3.61
N ALA A 180 22.55 13.92 3.23
CA ALA A 180 22.93 14.42 1.92
C ALA A 180 24.46 14.52 1.77
N PHE A 181 25.15 14.95 2.83
CA PHE A 181 26.59 15.24 2.82
C PHE A 181 27.33 14.57 3.97
N ALA A 182 26.83 14.71 5.20
CA ALA A 182 27.47 14.19 6.40
C ALA A 182 27.55 12.66 6.38
N MET A 183 28.50 12.09 7.15
CA MET A 183 28.68 10.64 7.32
C MET A 183 28.97 9.85 6.02
N ARG A 184 29.25 10.55 4.92
CA ARG A 184 29.70 9.94 3.67
C ARG A 184 31.22 9.81 3.68
N GLY A 185 31.73 8.72 3.10
CA GLY A 185 33.17 8.49 2.98
C GLY A 185 33.85 9.50 2.06
N LEU A 186 35.14 9.76 2.30
CA LEU A 186 35.93 10.80 1.61
C LEU A 186 35.83 10.74 0.09
N ALA A 187 35.96 9.55 -0.51
CA ALA A 187 35.85 9.36 -1.96
C ALA A 187 34.50 9.85 -2.53
N ARG A 188 33.39 9.62 -1.82
CA ARG A 188 32.05 10.09 -2.23
C ARG A 188 31.91 11.59 -2.08
N THR A 189 32.51 12.15 -1.04
CA THR A 189 32.51 13.60 -0.82
C THR A 189 33.27 14.32 -1.92
N LEU A 190 34.47 13.83 -2.27
CA LEU A 190 35.28 14.37 -3.38
C LEU A 190 34.59 14.18 -4.73
N GLY A 191 34.08 12.99 -5.02
CA GLY A 191 33.32 12.74 -6.26
C GLY A 191 32.08 13.63 -6.38
N GLY A 192 31.33 13.81 -5.29
CA GLY A 192 30.19 14.73 -5.24
C GLY A 192 30.60 16.20 -5.46
N PHE A 193 31.75 16.62 -4.92
CA PHE A 193 32.30 17.96 -5.16
C PHE A 193 32.64 18.16 -6.64
N PHE A 194 33.39 17.26 -7.28
CA PHE A 194 33.74 17.38 -8.70
C PHE A 194 32.52 17.32 -9.62
N LEU A 195 31.53 16.49 -9.29
CA LEU A 195 30.25 16.47 -10.02
C LEU A 195 29.47 17.77 -9.88
N ASP A 196 29.39 18.34 -8.67
CA ASP A 196 28.72 19.61 -8.44
C ASP A 196 29.47 20.76 -9.14
N LEU A 197 30.80 20.72 -9.16
CA LEU A 197 31.65 21.69 -9.84
C LEU A 197 31.46 21.63 -11.36
N GLY A 198 31.48 20.43 -11.95
CA GLY A 198 31.26 20.23 -13.39
C GLY A 198 29.85 20.62 -13.85
N ASN A 199 28.86 20.57 -12.95
CA ASN A 199 27.48 21.00 -13.21
C ASN A 199 27.20 22.45 -12.75
N PHE A 200 28.23 23.22 -12.39
CA PHE A 200 28.12 24.61 -11.91
C PHE A 200 27.16 24.81 -10.73
N LYS A 201 27.00 23.80 -9.86
CA LYS A 201 26.12 23.81 -8.68
C LYS A 201 26.84 24.40 -7.45
N PHE A 202 27.33 25.64 -7.57
CA PHE A 202 28.12 26.31 -6.53
C PHE A 202 27.42 26.37 -5.17
N ARG A 203 26.09 26.53 -5.14
CA ARG A 203 25.31 26.49 -3.89
C ARG A 203 25.39 25.13 -3.17
N SER A 204 25.35 24.02 -3.92
CA SER A 204 25.51 22.66 -3.37
C SER A 204 26.91 22.46 -2.78
N ILE A 205 27.94 23.03 -3.43
CA ILE A 205 29.32 23.00 -2.93
C ILE A 205 29.42 23.74 -1.58
N LEU A 206 28.86 24.95 -1.50
CA LEU A 206 28.84 25.74 -0.26
C LEU A 206 28.06 25.02 0.86
N ASP A 207 26.87 24.49 0.56
CA ASP A 207 26.07 23.71 1.51
C ASP A 207 26.85 22.47 2.01
N ARG A 208 27.53 21.75 1.10
CA ARG A 208 28.37 20.58 1.43
C ARG A 208 29.48 20.95 2.41
N PHE A 209 30.29 21.97 2.11
CA PHE A 209 31.37 22.37 3.01
C PHE A 209 30.86 22.90 4.35
N SER A 210 29.77 23.67 4.34
CA SER A 210 29.14 24.17 5.58
C SER A 210 28.70 23.04 6.50
N VAL A 211 28.13 21.97 5.93
CA VAL A 211 27.73 20.77 6.69
C VAL A 211 28.95 19.98 7.18
N LEU A 212 29.97 19.79 6.35
CA LEU A 212 31.16 19.05 6.72
C LEU A 212 32.01 19.75 7.79
N LEU A 213 32.01 21.09 7.80
CA LEU A 213 32.66 21.91 8.83
C LEU A 213 31.80 22.06 10.11
N GLY A 214 30.58 21.52 10.12
CA GLY A 214 29.67 21.62 11.27
C GLY A 214 29.03 23.00 11.46
N LEU A 215 29.15 23.90 10.47
CA LEU A 215 28.53 25.23 10.49
C LEU A 215 27.03 25.18 10.22
N LYS A 216 26.55 24.08 9.61
CA LYS A 216 25.15 23.87 9.27
C LYS A 216 24.74 22.41 9.48
N LYS A 217 23.48 22.18 9.84
CA LYS A 217 22.88 20.84 9.91
C LYS A 217 22.75 20.22 8.51
N ASP A 218 22.95 18.91 8.40
CA ASP A 218 22.67 18.20 7.14
C ASP A 218 21.18 18.32 6.82
N PRO A 219 20.80 18.69 5.58
CA PRO A 219 19.39 18.88 5.23
C PRO A 219 18.57 17.61 5.43
N PHE A 220 19.12 16.40 5.25
CA PHE A 220 18.36 15.16 5.38
C PHE A 220 18.29 14.64 6.82
N ASP A 221 19.05 15.24 7.73
CA ASP A 221 19.03 14.93 9.17
C ASP A 221 17.87 15.67 9.86
N ASN A 222 16.65 15.21 9.64
CA ASN A 222 15.43 15.77 10.22
C ASN A 222 14.76 14.86 11.27
N PHE A 223 15.44 13.81 11.71
CA PHE A 223 14.86 12.75 12.55
C PHE A 223 14.38 13.22 13.92
N TYR A 224 15.17 14.02 14.65
CA TYR A 224 14.76 14.52 15.97
C TYR A 224 13.56 15.47 15.88
N GLU A 225 13.52 16.31 14.85
CA GLU A 225 12.38 17.20 14.58
C GLU A 225 11.12 16.39 14.29
N LEU A 226 11.24 15.34 13.46
CA LEU A 226 10.13 14.42 13.18
C LEU A 226 9.65 13.70 14.44
N ILE A 227 10.55 13.23 15.30
CA ILE A 227 10.19 12.61 16.58
C ILE A 227 9.42 13.59 17.47
N ASP A 228 9.89 14.83 17.58
CA ASP A 228 9.23 15.86 18.40
C ASP A 228 7.88 16.30 17.82
N ILE A 229 7.72 16.26 16.51
CA ILE A 229 6.42 16.41 15.85
C ILE A 229 5.52 15.22 16.19
N HIS A 230 6.00 13.98 16.04
CA HIS A 230 5.21 12.76 16.28
C HIS A 230 4.69 12.67 17.71
N LYS A 231 5.48 13.10 18.72
CA LYS A 231 5.05 13.16 20.13
C LYS A 231 3.79 14.01 20.36
N LYS A 232 3.46 14.94 19.45
CA LYS A 232 2.30 15.83 19.56
C LYS A 232 1.01 15.20 19.02
N PHE A 233 1.09 14.09 18.29
CA PHE A 233 -0.06 13.48 17.62
C PHE A 233 -0.19 11.99 18.00
N PRO A 234 -1.39 11.51 18.38
CA PRO A 234 -1.61 10.11 18.73
C PRO A 234 -1.77 9.23 17.49
N ILE A 235 -0.79 9.26 16.57
CA ILE A 235 -0.84 8.53 15.31
C ILE A 235 0.22 7.43 15.24
N LYS A 236 -0.06 6.41 14.43
CA LYS A 236 0.94 5.41 14.09
C LYS A 236 1.94 6.02 13.11
N THR A 237 3.15 6.32 13.59
CA THR A 237 4.29 6.69 12.74
C THR A 237 5.31 5.57 12.67
N MET A 238 5.90 5.38 11.50
CA MET A 238 6.88 4.33 11.23
C MET A 238 8.03 4.89 10.39
N PHE A 239 9.26 4.46 10.70
CA PHE A 239 10.44 4.78 9.91
C PHE A 239 10.96 3.52 9.21
N PHE A 240 11.07 3.58 7.88
CA PHE A 240 11.68 2.51 7.09
C PHE A 240 13.08 2.93 6.69
N PHE A 241 14.10 2.37 7.33
CA PHE A 241 15.50 2.69 7.05
C PHE A 241 16.10 1.76 6.00
N GLN A 242 16.76 2.34 5.00
CA GLN A 242 17.63 1.57 4.13
C GLN A 242 18.94 1.25 4.85
N PHE A 243 19.09 0.01 5.30
CA PHE A 243 20.29 -0.49 5.99
C PHE A 243 21.00 -1.55 5.13
N ALA A 244 21.55 -1.09 4.00
CA ALA A 244 22.10 -1.95 2.96
C ALA A 244 23.53 -1.53 2.55
N LYS A 245 24.22 -2.42 1.86
CA LYS A 245 25.50 -2.10 1.22
C LYS A 245 25.29 -1.08 0.10
N HIS A 246 26.32 -0.27 -0.14
CA HIS A 246 26.29 0.73 -1.19
C HIS A 246 26.21 0.09 -2.58
N SER A 247 25.37 0.64 -3.45
CA SER A 247 25.21 0.24 -4.86
C SER A 247 24.91 1.45 -5.74
N ALA A 248 24.77 1.23 -7.06
CA ALA A 248 24.33 2.27 -8.00
C ALA A 248 22.94 2.84 -7.66
N HIS A 249 22.05 2.02 -7.08
CA HIS A 249 20.67 2.38 -6.72
C HIS A 249 20.49 2.68 -5.23
N ASP A 250 21.45 2.28 -4.40
CA ASP A 250 21.41 2.36 -2.93
C ASP A 250 22.58 3.20 -2.42
N LYS A 251 22.33 4.50 -2.20
CA LYS A 251 23.37 5.52 -1.96
C LYS A 251 23.46 5.97 -0.50
N ASN A 252 22.81 5.27 0.43
CA ASN A 252 22.76 5.64 1.85
C ASN A 252 24.15 5.64 2.53
N VAL A 253 24.19 6.11 3.77
CA VAL A 253 25.33 6.02 4.69
C VAL A 253 25.67 4.53 4.92
N SER A 254 26.97 4.23 5.05
CA SER A 254 27.44 2.86 5.28
C SER A 254 26.86 2.30 6.58
N THR A 255 26.45 1.03 6.56
CA THR A 255 25.94 0.29 7.72
C THR A 255 26.97 0.18 8.86
N ASN A 256 28.27 0.34 8.56
CA ASN A 256 29.35 0.31 9.54
C ASN A 256 29.59 1.68 10.22
N HIS A 257 28.93 2.75 9.77
CA HIS A 257 29.17 4.09 10.33
C HIS A 257 28.49 4.26 11.70
N ASN A 258 29.30 4.41 12.76
CA ASN A 258 28.81 4.44 14.15
C ASN A 258 27.73 5.49 14.41
N LYS A 259 27.86 6.72 13.87
CA LYS A 259 26.83 7.76 14.06
C LYS A 259 25.50 7.41 13.38
N PHE A 260 25.53 6.69 12.26
CA PHE A 260 24.30 6.27 11.58
C PHE A 260 23.63 5.12 12.34
N ARG A 261 24.43 4.17 12.83
CA ARG A 261 23.96 3.11 13.73
C ARG A 261 23.32 3.69 15.00
N TYR A 262 23.96 4.68 15.61
CA TYR A 262 23.42 5.40 16.77
C TYR A 262 22.10 6.10 16.43
N LEU A 263 22.04 6.84 15.32
CA LEU A 263 20.82 7.50 14.86
C LEU A 263 19.63 6.53 14.75
N ILE A 264 19.81 5.38 14.10
CA ILE A 264 18.74 4.39 13.95
C ILE A 264 18.26 3.89 15.32
N LYS A 265 19.19 3.61 16.25
CA LYS A 265 18.85 3.22 17.62
C LYS A 265 18.04 4.30 18.33
N SER A 266 18.49 5.56 18.26
CA SER A 266 17.78 6.69 18.85
C SER A 266 16.38 6.85 18.29
N VAL A 267 16.16 6.62 17.00
CA VAL A 267 14.81 6.65 16.41
C VAL A 267 13.97 5.47 16.89
N ALA A 268 14.57 4.28 16.99
CA ALA A 268 13.90 3.06 17.46
C ALA A 268 13.46 3.12 18.94
N ASP A 269 14.01 4.02 19.73
CA ASP A 269 13.58 4.27 21.12
C ASP A 269 12.21 4.98 21.18
N TYR A 270 11.82 5.73 20.14
CA TYR A 270 10.58 6.53 20.11
C TYR A 270 9.57 6.08 19.06
N SER A 271 9.99 5.35 18.03
CA SER A 271 9.13 5.00 16.89
C SER A 271 9.42 3.61 16.37
N GLU A 272 8.42 3.04 15.69
CA GLU A 272 8.59 1.77 14.98
C GLU A 272 9.61 1.94 13.86
N VAL A 273 10.64 1.10 13.85
CA VAL A 273 11.72 1.10 12.85
C VAL A 273 11.73 -0.24 12.13
N SER A 274 11.63 -0.18 10.81
CA SER A 274 11.68 -1.39 9.96
C SER A 274 12.49 -1.17 8.68
N LEU A 275 12.56 -2.19 7.82
CA LEU A 275 13.46 -2.22 6.68
C LEU A 275 12.87 -1.56 5.42
N SER A 276 13.52 -0.49 4.96
CA SER A 276 13.42 -0.07 3.55
C SER A 276 14.43 -0.91 2.77
N THR A 277 13.96 -1.87 1.97
CA THR A 277 14.85 -2.84 1.33
C THR A 277 15.76 -2.14 0.31
N SER A 278 16.91 -2.72 0.01
CA SER A 278 17.71 -2.28 -1.14
C SER A 278 17.04 -2.58 -2.48
N PHE A 279 17.58 -2.01 -3.56
CA PHE A 279 17.19 -2.41 -4.91
C PHE A 279 17.51 -3.89 -5.20
N LEU A 280 18.68 -4.37 -4.77
CA LEU A 280 19.14 -5.74 -5.05
C LEU A 280 18.32 -6.79 -4.30
N SER A 281 17.95 -6.54 -3.04
CA SER A 281 17.15 -7.45 -2.22
C SER A 281 15.75 -7.72 -2.76
N SER A 282 15.23 -6.86 -3.66
CA SER A 282 13.95 -7.11 -4.35
C SER A 282 13.97 -8.37 -5.22
N THR A 283 15.14 -8.79 -5.68
CA THR A 283 15.36 -9.98 -6.52
C THR A 283 16.28 -11.02 -5.89
N ASP A 284 17.03 -10.66 -4.85
CA ASP A 284 17.95 -11.56 -4.14
C ASP A 284 17.51 -11.77 -2.68
N LYS A 285 16.96 -12.96 -2.41
CA LYS A 285 16.50 -13.39 -1.08
C LYS A 285 17.63 -13.44 -0.05
N THR A 286 18.85 -13.78 -0.45
CA THR A 286 20.00 -13.87 0.47
C THR A 286 20.37 -12.49 0.96
N VAL A 287 20.41 -11.51 0.05
CA VAL A 287 20.64 -10.10 0.40
C VAL A 287 19.52 -9.56 1.29
N LEU A 288 18.26 -9.86 0.97
CA LEU A 288 17.11 -9.46 1.80
C LEU A 288 17.21 -10.00 3.24
N LYS A 289 17.54 -11.28 3.39
CA LYS A 289 17.71 -11.93 4.70
C LYS A 289 18.85 -11.30 5.50
N GLU A 290 19.95 -10.98 4.84
CA GLU A 290 21.10 -10.33 5.48
C GLU A 290 20.76 -8.90 5.92
N GLU A 291 20.12 -8.08 5.07
CA GLU A 291 19.68 -6.73 5.42
C GLU A 291 18.71 -6.73 6.61
N LYS A 292 17.72 -7.64 6.59
CA LYS A 292 16.78 -7.85 7.69
C LYS A 292 17.50 -8.19 8.99
N LYS A 293 18.43 -9.15 8.94
CA LYS A 293 19.21 -9.61 10.10
C LYS A 293 20.10 -8.49 10.65
N GLN A 294 20.79 -7.76 9.79
CA GLN A 294 21.69 -6.68 10.19
C GLN A 294 20.95 -5.55 10.91
N LEU A 295 19.80 -5.12 10.37
CA LEU A 295 18.98 -4.10 11.01
C LEU A 295 18.38 -4.60 12.33
N GLY A 296 17.86 -5.84 12.36
CA GLY A 296 17.31 -6.43 13.59
C GLY A 296 18.35 -6.55 14.71
N ASN A 297 19.56 -6.98 14.37
CA ASN A 297 20.70 -7.03 15.30
C ASN A 297 21.15 -5.63 15.77
N LEU A 298 20.97 -4.60 14.94
CA LEU A 298 21.33 -3.24 15.32
C LEU A 298 20.40 -2.71 16.42
N ILE A 299 19.09 -2.91 16.28
CA ILE A 299 18.09 -2.38 17.22
C ILE A 299 17.64 -3.39 18.28
N ASN A 300 18.18 -4.61 18.26
CA ASN A 300 17.81 -5.74 19.13
C ASN A 300 16.31 -6.06 19.12
N ARG A 301 15.68 -6.00 17.93
CA ARG A 301 14.25 -6.32 17.73
C ARG A 301 14.06 -7.07 16.41
N PRO A 302 13.07 -7.98 16.32
CA PRO A 302 12.73 -8.61 15.06
C PRO A 302 12.19 -7.57 14.07
N ILE A 303 12.57 -7.70 12.80
CA ILE A 303 12.08 -6.82 11.72
C ILE A 303 10.96 -7.55 10.96
N SER A 304 9.73 -7.11 11.16
CA SER A 304 8.55 -7.77 10.60
C SER A 304 7.97 -7.04 9.38
N TYR A 305 8.28 -5.75 9.20
CA TYR A 305 7.68 -4.93 8.14
C TYR A 305 8.67 -4.61 7.02
N SER A 306 8.21 -4.62 5.77
CA SER A 306 9.01 -4.22 4.62
C SER A 306 8.44 -2.99 3.92
N ARG A 307 9.34 -2.19 3.37
CA ARG A 307 9.03 -1.27 2.27
C ARG A 307 10.08 -1.43 1.19
N LEU A 308 9.66 -1.70 -0.03
CA LEU A 308 10.54 -2.03 -1.14
C LEU A 308 11.08 -0.76 -1.79
N ARG A 309 12.37 -0.76 -2.15
CA ARG A 309 12.95 0.33 -2.94
C ARG A 309 12.13 0.55 -4.23
N TYR A 310 11.80 1.82 -4.50
CA TYR A 310 10.97 2.25 -5.64
C TYR A 310 9.56 1.67 -5.71
N ASN A 311 9.05 1.06 -4.62
CA ASN A 311 7.79 0.31 -4.64
C ASN A 311 7.79 -0.81 -5.70
N ARG A 312 8.97 -1.45 -5.87
CA ARG A 312 9.21 -2.49 -6.87
C ARG A 312 8.59 -3.83 -6.46
N VAL A 313 7.26 -3.86 -6.44
CA VAL A 313 6.47 -5.08 -6.27
C VAL A 313 6.35 -5.77 -7.63
N ASN A 314 6.95 -6.95 -7.75
CA ASN A 314 6.82 -7.84 -8.90
C ASN A 314 6.15 -9.14 -8.42
N VAL A 315 4.84 -9.25 -8.62
CA VAL A 315 4.06 -10.41 -8.17
C VAL A 315 4.33 -11.63 -9.09
N PRO A 316 4.30 -12.87 -8.55
CA PRO A 316 4.27 -13.21 -7.13
C PRO A 316 5.66 -13.16 -6.46
N ALA A 317 6.74 -13.09 -7.24
CA ALA A 317 8.11 -13.37 -6.79
C ALA A 317 8.55 -12.51 -5.60
N THR A 318 8.29 -11.21 -5.63
CA THR A 318 8.68 -10.30 -4.56
C THR A 318 8.00 -10.66 -3.23
N TYR A 319 6.69 -10.94 -3.26
CA TYR A 319 5.95 -11.27 -2.04
C TYR A 319 6.25 -12.67 -1.52
N ARG A 320 6.56 -13.64 -2.40
CA ARG A 320 7.13 -14.93 -1.97
C ARG A 320 8.45 -14.73 -1.22
N ASN A 321 9.35 -13.90 -1.75
CA ASN A 321 10.62 -13.61 -1.08
C ASN A 321 10.42 -12.97 0.30
N LEU A 322 9.43 -12.07 0.44
CA LEU A 322 9.08 -11.48 1.74
C LEU A 322 8.56 -12.54 2.73
N VAL A 323 7.66 -13.43 2.29
CA VAL A 323 7.15 -14.53 3.12
C VAL A 323 8.28 -15.48 3.55
N GLU A 324 9.13 -15.91 2.61
CA GLU A 324 10.24 -16.82 2.88
C GLU A 324 11.33 -16.21 3.76
N THR A 325 11.40 -14.88 3.84
CA THR A 325 12.27 -14.15 4.77
C THR A 325 11.53 -13.66 6.01
N GLU A 326 10.33 -14.19 6.26
CA GLU A 326 9.54 -14.02 7.47
C GLU A 326 9.07 -12.56 7.72
N PHE A 327 8.88 -11.77 6.66
CA PHE A 327 8.12 -10.52 6.78
C PHE A 327 6.63 -10.84 6.90
N THR A 328 5.94 -10.16 7.80
CA THR A 328 4.51 -10.35 8.04
C THR A 328 3.67 -9.27 7.37
N ASP A 329 4.24 -8.08 7.17
CA ASP A 329 3.53 -6.94 6.60
C ASP A 329 4.40 -6.19 5.58
N ASP A 330 3.81 -5.84 4.44
CA ASP A 330 4.43 -5.00 3.42
C ASP A 330 3.65 -3.69 3.25
N PHE A 331 4.39 -2.58 3.12
CA PHE A 331 3.83 -1.24 2.96
C PHE A 331 4.15 -0.66 1.58
N SER A 332 4.39 -1.48 0.55
CA SER A 332 4.92 -1.05 -0.76
C SER A 332 3.87 -0.95 -1.86
N MET A 333 2.63 -1.40 -1.60
CA MET A 333 1.55 -1.42 -2.58
C MET A 333 0.95 -0.02 -2.78
N GLY A 334 1.51 0.75 -3.70
CA GLY A 334 1.01 2.06 -4.10
C GLY A 334 1.86 2.66 -5.22
N TYR A 335 1.57 3.91 -5.61
CA TYR A 335 2.26 4.61 -6.69
C TYR A 335 3.23 5.66 -6.16
N THR A 336 4.40 5.78 -6.78
CA THR A 336 5.42 6.75 -6.33
C THR A 336 5.14 8.16 -6.84
N HIS A 337 4.56 8.27 -8.04
CA HIS A 337 4.37 9.55 -8.74
C HIS A 337 2.91 9.80 -9.13
N GLU A 338 1.99 8.97 -8.63
CA GLU A 338 0.55 9.14 -8.82
C GLU A 338 -0.13 9.05 -7.46
N VAL A 339 -1.24 9.73 -7.30
CA VAL A 339 -2.10 9.61 -6.11
C VAL A 339 -3.16 8.55 -6.41
N GLY A 340 -3.33 7.57 -5.51
CA GLY A 340 -4.34 6.52 -5.69
C GLY A 340 -3.99 5.18 -5.05
N PHE A 341 -4.95 4.26 -5.11
CA PHE A 341 -4.88 2.91 -4.55
C PHE A 341 -4.55 1.88 -5.62
N ARG A 342 -3.30 1.40 -5.64
CA ARG A 342 -2.86 0.39 -6.62
C ARG A 342 -3.69 -0.89 -6.59
N ALA A 343 -4.14 -1.35 -5.42
CA ALA A 343 -4.98 -2.54 -5.28
C ALA A 343 -6.50 -2.21 -5.23
N GLY A 344 -6.89 -0.96 -5.55
CA GLY A 344 -8.29 -0.51 -5.48
C GLY A 344 -8.89 -0.53 -4.08
N THR A 345 -8.07 -0.63 -3.03
CA THR A 345 -8.52 -0.67 -1.64
C THR A 345 -7.61 0.13 -0.72
N CYS A 346 -8.19 0.66 0.35
CA CYS A 346 -7.48 1.26 1.48
C CYS A 346 -7.47 0.34 2.71
N THR A 347 -8.13 -0.81 2.67
CA THR A 347 -8.14 -1.79 3.76
C THR A 347 -7.00 -2.80 3.56
N PRO A 348 -6.16 -3.07 4.58
CA PRO A 348 -5.13 -4.10 4.49
C PRO A 348 -5.71 -5.48 4.14
N PHE A 349 -5.01 -6.21 3.28
CA PHE A 349 -5.42 -7.54 2.80
C PHE A 349 -4.23 -8.49 2.81
N HIS A 350 -4.48 -9.80 2.74
CA HIS A 350 -3.39 -10.77 2.61
C HIS A 350 -3.07 -11.00 1.14
N PHE A 351 -1.80 -11.12 0.78
CA PHE A 351 -1.45 -11.45 -0.60
C PHE A 351 -2.03 -12.83 -0.99
N TYR A 352 -2.69 -12.90 -2.14
CA TYR A 352 -3.14 -14.15 -2.74
C TYR A 352 -2.22 -14.53 -3.90
N ASP A 353 -1.57 -15.68 -3.78
CA ASP A 353 -0.68 -16.19 -4.82
C ASP A 353 -1.49 -17.02 -5.82
N ILE A 354 -1.75 -16.45 -7.00
CA ILE A 354 -2.58 -17.08 -8.04
C ILE A 354 -1.95 -18.38 -8.54
N ASN A 355 -0.63 -18.42 -8.76
CA ASN A 355 0.04 -19.62 -9.27
C ASN A 355 -0.04 -20.80 -8.29
N MET A 356 -0.10 -20.53 -6.98
CA MET A 356 -0.24 -21.55 -5.93
C MET A 356 -1.69 -21.74 -5.45
N GLU A 357 -2.63 -20.93 -5.94
CA GLU A 357 -4.02 -20.85 -5.48
C GLU A 357 -4.16 -20.76 -3.96
N VAL A 358 -3.31 -19.95 -3.31
CA VAL A 358 -3.25 -19.89 -1.84
C VAL A 358 -3.06 -18.47 -1.33
N ARG A 359 -3.76 -18.16 -0.23
CA ARG A 359 -3.53 -16.96 0.56
C ARG A 359 -2.22 -17.09 1.33
N GLN A 360 -1.28 -16.20 1.07
CA GLN A 360 0.01 -16.14 1.74
C GLN A 360 -0.09 -15.41 3.09
N PRO A 361 0.79 -15.73 4.07
CA PRO A 361 0.81 -15.09 5.39
C PRO A 361 1.50 -13.71 5.37
N LEU A 362 1.38 -12.95 4.28
CA LEU A 362 1.89 -11.59 4.14
C LEU A 362 0.72 -10.62 4.01
N ARG A 363 0.63 -9.66 4.92
CA ARG A 363 -0.38 -8.60 4.88
C ARG A 363 0.14 -7.40 4.10
N VAL A 364 -0.55 -7.04 3.04
CA VAL A 364 -0.28 -5.86 2.24
C VAL A 364 -1.07 -4.69 2.80
N HIS A 365 -0.37 -3.60 3.13
CA HIS A 365 -0.92 -2.32 3.55
C HIS A 365 -0.81 -1.33 2.39
N PRO A 366 -1.89 -1.12 1.63
CA PRO A 366 -1.86 -0.19 0.51
C PRO A 366 -1.69 1.24 1.01
N PHE A 367 -0.82 2.01 0.35
CA PHE A 367 -0.68 3.44 0.60
C PHE A 367 -1.32 4.25 -0.53
N ALA A 368 -1.96 5.36 -0.16
CA ALA A 368 -2.72 6.19 -1.09
C ALA A 368 -1.86 7.26 -1.76
N VAL A 369 -0.88 7.78 -1.02
CA VAL A 369 -0.10 8.95 -1.42
C VAL A 369 1.36 8.76 -1.06
N HIS A 370 2.22 9.07 -2.02
CA HIS A 370 3.63 9.33 -1.80
C HIS A 370 3.89 10.82 -2.02
N ASP A 371 4.69 11.44 -1.16
CA ASP A 371 5.04 12.85 -1.28
C ASP A 371 5.65 13.25 -2.64
N TYR A 372 6.40 12.36 -3.30
CA TYR A 372 6.89 12.55 -4.67
C TYR A 372 5.78 12.76 -5.71
N ALA A 373 4.56 12.27 -5.49
CA ALA A 373 3.40 12.54 -6.36
C ALA A 373 2.87 13.98 -6.21
N LEU A 374 3.26 14.68 -5.13
CA LEU A 374 2.81 16.02 -4.79
C LEU A 374 3.84 17.11 -5.14
N VAL A 375 5.06 16.74 -5.55
CA VAL A 375 6.18 17.67 -5.81
C VAL A 375 5.91 18.66 -6.94
N ASN A 376 5.07 18.29 -7.91
CA ASN A 376 4.81 19.13 -9.09
C ASN A 376 3.59 20.05 -8.95
N TYR A 377 2.93 20.05 -7.79
CA TYR A 377 1.84 20.98 -7.50
C TYR A 377 2.40 22.39 -7.27
N ARG A 378 1.61 23.43 -7.55
CA ARG A 378 2.12 24.82 -7.55
C ARG A 378 2.25 25.40 -6.16
N ASP A 379 1.28 25.12 -5.30
CA ASP A 379 1.15 25.70 -3.98
C ASP A 379 0.58 24.69 -2.97
N LYS A 380 0.48 25.12 -1.71
CA LYS A 380 0.01 24.27 -0.62
C LYS A 380 -1.48 23.98 -0.78
N GLU A 381 -2.25 24.94 -1.29
CA GLU A 381 -3.69 24.89 -1.47
C GLU A 381 -4.10 23.77 -2.43
N GLU A 382 -3.46 23.67 -3.60
CA GLU A 382 -3.73 22.60 -4.57
C GLU A 382 -3.41 21.22 -3.97
N ILE A 383 -2.31 21.11 -3.21
CA ILE A 383 -1.94 19.87 -2.50
C ILE A 383 -3.02 19.50 -1.48
N PHE A 384 -3.49 20.45 -0.68
CA PHE A 384 -4.54 20.20 0.31
C PHE A 384 -5.88 19.86 -0.32
N GLU A 385 -6.24 20.47 -1.45
CA GLU A 385 -7.44 20.10 -2.19
C GLU A 385 -7.38 18.63 -2.64
N LYS A 386 -6.22 18.20 -3.17
CA LYS A 386 -6.01 16.80 -3.57
C LYS A 386 -6.11 15.85 -2.38
N MET A 387 -5.42 16.17 -1.30
CA MET A 387 -5.37 15.35 -0.09
C MET A 387 -6.73 15.26 0.62
N ASP A 388 -7.50 16.36 0.63
CA ASP A 388 -8.87 16.38 1.16
C ASP A 388 -9.80 15.43 0.42
N LYS A 389 -9.70 15.38 -0.92
CA LYS A 389 -10.48 14.44 -1.73
C LYS A 389 -10.17 13.00 -1.33
N MET A 390 -8.89 12.64 -1.24
CA MET A 390 -8.46 11.31 -0.80
C MET A 390 -8.94 10.98 0.62
N TYR A 391 -8.77 11.93 1.54
CA TYR A 391 -9.20 11.78 2.93
C TYR A 391 -10.70 11.51 3.05
N ARG A 392 -11.54 12.28 2.33
CA ARG A 392 -13.00 12.09 2.33
C ARG A 392 -13.39 10.71 1.83
N MET A 393 -12.76 10.23 0.74
CA MET A 393 -13.00 8.89 0.21
C MET A 393 -12.66 7.79 1.22
N VAL A 394 -11.50 7.88 1.88
CA VAL A 394 -11.10 6.87 2.88
C VAL A 394 -11.95 6.95 4.16
N LYS A 395 -12.31 8.16 4.59
CA LYS A 395 -13.16 8.37 5.78
C LYS A 395 -14.58 7.86 5.55
N GLN A 396 -15.13 8.02 4.35
CA GLN A 396 -16.44 7.47 3.96
C GLN A 396 -16.50 5.96 4.16
N VAL A 397 -15.43 5.25 3.80
CA VAL A 397 -15.34 3.78 3.95
C VAL A 397 -14.67 3.35 5.27
N LYS A 398 -14.45 4.27 6.21
CA LYS A 398 -13.85 4.02 7.53
C LYS A 398 -12.54 3.20 7.42
N GLY A 399 -11.72 3.50 6.40
CA GLY A 399 -10.52 2.75 6.04
C GLY A 399 -9.21 3.30 6.61
N ASP A 400 -8.08 2.75 6.15
CA ASP A 400 -6.74 3.17 6.57
C ASP A 400 -6.15 4.14 5.54
N PHE A 401 -5.91 5.40 5.95
CA PHE A 401 -5.24 6.40 5.11
C PHE A 401 -3.75 6.42 5.42
N ILE A 402 -2.99 5.74 4.57
CA ILE A 402 -1.53 5.64 4.69
C ILE A 402 -0.87 6.61 3.69
N VAL A 403 -0.01 7.49 4.21
CA VAL A 403 0.76 8.46 3.42
C VAL A 403 2.25 8.24 3.68
N VAL A 404 3.03 8.23 2.60
CA VAL A 404 4.48 8.04 2.63
C VAL A 404 5.21 9.34 2.35
N PHE A 405 6.14 9.66 3.24
CA PHE A 405 7.03 10.79 3.17
C PHE A 405 8.48 10.34 3.05
N SER A 406 9.28 11.09 2.31
CA SER A 406 10.69 10.89 2.07
C SER A 406 11.46 11.85 2.96
N ASN A 407 12.41 11.35 3.75
CA ASN A 407 13.20 12.23 4.62
C ASN A 407 13.99 13.26 3.81
N GLU A 408 14.44 12.90 2.60
CA GLU A 408 15.12 13.81 1.70
C GLU A 408 14.26 14.96 1.20
N LEU A 409 12.95 14.76 1.05
CA LEU A 409 12.03 15.82 0.59
C LEU A 409 11.66 16.74 1.75
N LEU A 410 11.38 16.16 2.91
CA LEU A 410 11.05 16.87 4.14
C LEU A 410 12.14 17.86 4.58
N GLY A 411 13.41 17.48 4.41
CA GLY A 411 14.54 18.30 4.81
C GLY A 411 15.27 19.00 3.65
N GLY A 412 14.92 18.64 2.41
CA GLY A 412 15.48 19.23 1.21
C GLY A 412 14.95 20.64 0.94
N LYS A 413 15.75 21.45 0.23
CA LYS A 413 15.28 22.74 -0.28
C LYS A 413 14.42 22.51 -1.53
N GLN A 414 13.13 22.78 -1.42
CA GLN A 414 12.17 22.76 -2.52
C GLN A 414 11.47 24.12 -2.62
N HIS A 415 10.57 24.27 -3.59
CA HIS A 415 9.77 25.48 -3.72
C HIS A 415 8.76 25.64 -2.56
N LEU A 416 8.32 24.54 -1.94
CA LEU A 416 7.50 24.53 -0.71
C LEU A 416 8.31 24.05 0.48
N ASP A 417 7.94 24.53 1.67
CA ASP A 417 8.41 23.99 2.94
C ASP A 417 7.67 22.68 3.26
N TRP A 418 8.35 21.56 2.98
CA TRP A 418 7.79 20.22 3.18
C TRP A 418 7.66 19.84 4.65
N MET A 419 8.48 20.40 5.55
CA MET A 419 8.38 20.11 6.97
C MET A 419 7.16 20.80 7.58
N GLU A 420 6.89 22.04 7.18
CA GLU A 420 5.67 22.77 7.55
C GLU A 420 4.41 22.09 6.97
N LEU A 421 4.47 21.68 5.70
CA LEU A 421 3.40 20.90 5.05
C LEU A 421 3.13 19.59 5.77
N TYR A 422 4.19 18.87 6.17
CA TYR A 422 4.08 17.62 6.90
C TYR A 422 3.33 17.79 8.23
N GLN A 423 3.70 18.78 9.05
CA GLN A 423 2.98 19.10 10.29
C GLN A 423 1.50 19.43 10.03
N SER A 424 1.24 20.16 8.95
CA SER A 424 -0.11 20.52 8.54
C SER A 424 -0.93 19.31 8.08
N PHE A 425 -0.31 18.34 7.39
CA PHE A 425 -0.94 17.06 7.06
C PHE A 425 -1.30 16.26 8.30
N LEU A 426 -0.36 16.12 9.24
CA LEU A 426 -0.63 15.40 10.48
C LEU A 426 -1.81 16.01 11.21
N LYS A 427 -1.83 17.34 11.40
CA LYS A 427 -2.91 18.07 12.08
C LYS A 427 -4.27 17.94 11.38
N ARG A 428 -4.29 17.89 10.06
CA ARG A 428 -5.54 17.87 9.27
C ARG A 428 -6.16 16.49 9.15
N TYR A 429 -5.34 15.44 9.03
CA TYR A 429 -5.84 14.11 8.63
C TYR A 429 -5.79 13.05 9.73
N TYR A 430 -5.24 13.34 10.91
CA TYR A 430 -5.23 12.35 11.99
C TYR A 430 -6.61 12.08 12.66
N VAL A 431 -7.60 12.93 12.39
CA VAL A 431 -8.95 12.94 13.02
C VAL A 431 -10.06 12.32 12.17
#